data_AF-A0A318I632-F1
#
_entry.id   AF-A0A318I632-F1
#
_cell.length_a   1.000
_cell.length_b   1.000
_cell.length_c   1.000
_cell.angle_alpha   90.00
_cell.angle_beta   90.00
_cell.angle_gamma   90.00
#
_symmetry.space_group_name_H-M   'P 1'
#
loop_
_entity.id
_entity.type
_entity.pdbx_description
1 polymer ?
#
loop_
_entity_poly.entity_id
_entity_poly.type
_entity_poly.pdbx_seq_one_letter_code
_entity_poly.pdbx_strand_id
1 'polypeptide(L)'
;MKVKLILVLLNSLFTIQACIRQETKERKNIYVAEHIKKEVPIPLDTSVNGIILDDTVSLNNILGKRLPVIDVSDYGECTVCSNIDGSEYLILCINYGGYINQYDRFVVVPSHSITQSRRIQQTSFKKFCSGLGAYIGCDMKEIEKQMMMMKKVQYKTAEGVEIVYSQSLPDWPYHCEYHFVNNRLTRYELDYRDP
;
A
#
# COMPACT_ATOMS: atom_id res chain seq x y z
N MET A 1 26.35 29.09 -45.84
CA MET A 1 25.47 28.41 -44.86
C MET A 1 25.87 26.96 -44.51
N LYS A 2 27.03 26.41 -44.93
CA LYS A 2 27.45 25.04 -44.55
C LYS A 2 28.46 24.97 -43.38
N VAL A 3 29.12 26.07 -43.04
CA VAL A 3 30.18 26.09 -42.00
C VAL A 3 29.61 26.17 -40.57
N LYS A 4 28.47 26.86 -40.37
CA LYS A 4 27.82 26.97 -39.05
C LYS A 4 27.25 25.64 -38.56
N LEU A 5 26.78 24.77 -39.45
CA LEU A 5 26.19 23.47 -39.08
C LEU A 5 27.28 22.48 -38.61
N ILE A 6 28.46 22.52 -39.22
CA ILE A 6 29.62 21.67 -38.86
C ILE A 6 30.18 22.06 -37.49
N LEU A 7 30.22 23.37 -37.17
CA LEU A 7 30.68 23.85 -35.87
C LEU A 7 29.75 23.45 -34.72
N VAL A 8 28.43 23.42 -34.97
CA VAL A 8 27.42 23.00 -33.99
C VAL A 8 27.50 21.48 -33.73
N LEU A 9 27.75 20.67 -34.77
CA LEU A 9 27.92 19.21 -34.64
C LEU A 9 29.22 18.83 -33.90
N LEU A 10 30.30 19.58 -34.07
CA LEU A 10 31.56 19.34 -33.35
C LEU A 10 31.42 19.64 -31.84
N ASN A 11 30.71 20.69 -31.46
CA ASN A 11 30.47 21.02 -30.03
C ASN A 11 29.59 19.98 -29.31
N SER A 12 28.67 19.31 -30.02
CA SER A 12 27.89 18.20 -29.45
C SER A 12 28.70 16.91 -29.26
N LEU A 13 29.78 16.72 -30.03
CA LEU A 13 30.62 15.51 -29.92
C LEU A 13 31.60 15.60 -28.74
N PHE A 14 32.11 16.80 -28.42
CA PHE A 14 33.02 17.03 -27.29
C PHE A 14 32.33 16.94 -25.92
N THR A 15 31.04 17.25 -25.83
CA THR A 15 30.27 17.13 -24.58
C THR A 15 29.95 15.68 -24.21
N ILE A 16 29.81 14.79 -25.20
CA ILE A 16 29.56 13.36 -24.97
C ILE A 16 30.85 12.62 -24.54
N GLN A 17 32.03 13.04 -25.04
CA GLN A 17 33.30 12.44 -24.63
C GLN A 17 33.75 12.83 -23.20
N ALA A 18 33.24 13.92 -22.62
CA ALA A 18 33.47 14.26 -21.22
C ALA A 18 32.67 13.38 -20.24
N CYS A 19 31.58 12.75 -20.69
CA CYS A 19 30.76 11.85 -19.86
C CYS A 19 31.21 10.38 -19.88
N ILE A 20 32.07 9.97 -20.83
CA ILE A 20 32.44 8.55 -21.01
C ILE A 20 33.85 8.24 -20.48
N ARG A 21 34.63 9.23 -20.01
CA ARG A 21 36.06 9.04 -19.67
C ARG A 21 36.43 9.21 -18.20
N GLN A 22 35.50 8.91 -17.28
CA GLN A 22 35.77 8.93 -15.84
C GLN A 22 35.62 7.58 -15.13
N GLU A 23 35.75 6.47 -15.86
CA GLU A 23 36.12 5.18 -15.28
C GLU A 23 37.55 4.84 -15.69
N THR A 24 38.56 5.21 -14.89
CA THR A 24 39.49 4.24 -14.27
C THR A 24 40.53 4.93 -13.37
N LYS A 25 40.47 4.58 -12.08
CA LYS A 25 41.57 4.43 -11.10
C LYS A 25 42.49 5.63 -10.82
N GLU A 26 42.34 6.19 -9.62
CA GLU A 26 43.48 6.31 -8.71
C GLU A 26 43.08 6.20 -7.24
N ARG A 27 43.81 5.33 -6.53
CA ARG A 27 43.65 4.99 -5.11
C ARG A 27 43.99 6.19 -4.24
N LYS A 28 43.01 6.70 -3.48
CA LYS A 28 43.26 7.26 -2.14
C LYS A 28 42.18 6.71 -1.21
N ASN A 29 42.62 5.97 -0.20
CA ASN A 29 41.77 5.46 0.88
C ASN A 29 41.20 6.66 1.64
N ILE A 30 40.01 7.11 1.26
CA ILE A 30 39.16 7.89 2.14
C ILE A 30 38.39 6.86 2.94
N TYR A 31 38.79 6.64 4.19
CA TYR A 31 37.91 6.00 5.18
C TYR A 31 36.77 6.99 5.46
N VAL A 32 35.80 7.05 4.55
CA VAL A 32 34.47 7.51 4.93
C VAL A 32 33.91 6.36 5.75
N ALA A 33 33.87 6.54 7.07
CA ALA A 33 33.05 5.69 7.91
C ALA A 33 31.59 5.96 7.50
N GLU A 34 31.15 5.31 6.42
CA GLU A 34 29.75 5.18 6.07
C GLU A 34 29.09 4.40 7.21
N HIS A 35 28.65 5.16 8.21
CA HIS A 35 27.47 4.81 8.97
C HIS A 35 26.25 4.95 8.05
N ILE A 36 26.26 4.27 6.90
CA ILE A 36 25.01 3.87 6.28
C ILE A 36 24.51 2.78 7.22
N LYS A 37 23.76 3.19 8.25
CA LYS A 37 22.79 2.30 8.85
C LYS A 37 22.02 1.76 7.66
N LYS A 38 22.20 0.47 7.38
CA LYS A 38 21.40 -0.27 6.42
C LYS A 38 19.98 -0.17 6.97
N GLU A 39 19.24 0.87 6.58
CA GLU A 39 17.83 0.97 6.90
C GLU A 39 17.22 -0.27 6.28
N VAL A 40 16.79 -1.19 7.14
CA VAL A 40 16.00 -2.33 6.72
C VAL A 40 14.75 -1.69 6.11
N PRO A 41 14.47 -1.85 4.80
CA PRO A 41 13.28 -1.26 4.22
C PRO A 41 12.09 -1.81 5.00
N ILE A 42 11.37 -0.92 5.68
CA ILE A 42 10.15 -1.30 6.39
C ILE A 42 9.19 -1.75 5.29
N PRO A 43 8.72 -3.02 5.29
CA PRO A 43 7.87 -3.50 4.21
C PRO A 43 6.56 -2.73 4.24
N LEU A 44 6.33 -1.93 3.19
CA LEU A 44 5.14 -1.12 3.00
C LEU A 44 4.01 -2.01 2.49
N ASP A 45 2.85 -1.96 3.13
CA ASP A 45 1.70 -2.77 2.72
C ASP A 45 0.66 -1.91 1.99
N THR A 46 0.71 -1.89 0.67
CA THR A 46 -0.20 -1.07 -0.13
C THR A 46 -1.21 -1.88 -0.90
N SER A 47 -1.37 -3.17 -0.60
CA SER A 47 -2.17 -4.05 -1.45
C SER A 47 -3.03 -5.05 -0.71
N VAL A 48 -4.15 -5.42 -1.33
CA VAL A 48 -5.00 -6.55 -0.93
C VAL A 48 -5.19 -7.45 -2.13
N ASN A 49 -4.75 -8.71 -2.05
CA ASN A 49 -4.80 -9.69 -3.14
C ASN A 49 -4.21 -9.17 -4.48
N GLY A 50 -3.20 -8.31 -4.40
CA GLY A 50 -2.57 -7.69 -5.57
C GLY A 50 -3.34 -6.49 -6.15
N ILE A 51 -4.47 -6.09 -5.57
CA ILE A 51 -5.09 -4.78 -5.81
C ILE A 51 -4.27 -3.76 -5.03
N ILE A 52 -3.66 -2.80 -5.70
CA ILE A 52 -2.76 -1.81 -5.12
C ILE A 52 -3.51 -0.50 -4.93
N LEU A 53 -3.29 0.16 -3.79
CA LEU A 53 -3.84 1.49 -3.50
C LEU A 53 -3.52 2.48 -4.64
N ASP A 54 -4.49 3.31 -4.98
CA ASP A 54 -4.41 4.35 -6.02
C ASP A 54 -4.11 3.84 -7.46
N ASP A 55 -3.92 2.53 -7.66
CA ASP A 55 -3.67 1.93 -8.97
C ASP A 55 -4.95 1.34 -9.60
N THR A 56 -5.57 2.14 -10.45
CA THR A 56 -6.74 1.73 -11.24
C THR A 56 -6.48 0.51 -12.13
N VAL A 57 -5.23 0.25 -12.55
CA VAL A 57 -4.91 -0.87 -13.45
C VAL A 57 -5.00 -2.19 -12.71
N SER A 58 -4.36 -2.32 -11.54
CA SER A 58 -4.48 -3.52 -10.70
C SER A 58 -5.93 -3.85 -10.37
N LEU A 59 -6.71 -2.84 -9.97
CA LEU A 59 -8.11 -3.01 -9.62
C LEU A 59 -8.95 -3.45 -10.82
N ASN A 60 -8.82 -2.78 -11.97
CA ASN A 60 -9.59 -3.14 -13.16
C ASN A 60 -9.26 -4.55 -13.67
N ASN A 61 -8.01 -5.00 -13.51
CA ASN A 61 -7.59 -6.34 -13.89
C ASN A 61 -8.18 -7.42 -12.97
N ILE A 62 -8.43 -7.09 -11.71
CA ILE A 62 -8.85 -8.05 -10.68
C ILE A 62 -10.36 -8.05 -10.46
N LEU A 63 -10.95 -6.87 -10.29
CA LEU A 63 -12.38 -6.69 -9.96
C LEU A 63 -13.23 -6.26 -11.15
N GLY A 64 -12.59 -5.84 -12.25
CA GLY A 64 -13.26 -5.35 -13.45
C GLY A 64 -13.52 -3.84 -13.43
N LYS A 65 -14.19 -3.36 -14.48
CA LYS A 65 -14.51 -1.93 -14.67
C LYS A 65 -15.91 -1.62 -14.14
N ARG A 66 -16.13 -0.37 -13.69
CA ARG A 66 -17.43 0.18 -13.24
C ARG A 66 -18.00 -0.58 -12.04
N LEU A 67 -17.27 -0.59 -10.93
CA LEU A 67 -17.72 -1.24 -9.71
C LEU A 67 -18.91 -0.48 -9.11
N PRO A 68 -19.88 -1.17 -8.48
CA PRO A 68 -20.98 -0.49 -7.81
C PRO A 68 -20.44 0.35 -6.65
N VAL A 69 -20.88 1.60 -6.59
CA VAL A 69 -20.64 2.50 -5.47
C VAL A 69 -21.89 2.56 -4.59
N ILE A 70 -21.68 2.49 -3.29
CA ILE A 70 -22.68 2.63 -2.24
C ILE A 70 -22.14 3.53 -1.13
N ASP A 71 -23.05 4.15 -0.39
CA ASP A 71 -22.71 4.87 0.83
C ASP A 71 -22.81 3.91 2.02
N VAL A 72 -21.74 3.83 2.83
CA VAL A 72 -21.67 3.02 4.04
C VAL A 72 -21.37 3.96 5.21
N SER A 73 -22.21 3.94 6.25
CA SER A 73 -22.24 4.97 7.29
C SER A 73 -20.88 5.35 7.90
N ASP A 74 -19.99 4.38 8.11
CA ASP A 74 -18.68 4.61 8.74
C ASP A 74 -17.53 4.86 7.73
N TYR A 75 -17.80 4.70 6.43
CA TYR A 75 -16.79 4.73 5.37
C TYR A 75 -17.11 5.71 4.22
N GLY A 76 -18.32 6.26 4.17
CA GLY A 76 -18.80 7.11 3.09
C GLY A 76 -19.00 6.35 1.78
N GLU A 77 -18.83 7.06 0.65
CA GLU A 77 -18.95 6.48 -0.69
C GLU A 77 -17.80 5.49 -0.95
N CYS A 78 -18.18 4.22 -1.11
CA CYS A 78 -17.24 3.13 -1.31
C CYS A 78 -17.80 2.04 -2.23
N THR A 79 -16.91 1.18 -2.70
CA THR A 79 -17.28 -0.11 -3.31
C THR A 79 -17.02 -1.20 -2.29
N VAL A 80 -17.98 -2.11 -2.10
CA VAL A 80 -17.84 -3.23 -1.17
C VAL A 80 -17.82 -4.55 -1.92
N CYS A 81 -16.77 -5.33 -1.65
CA CYS A 81 -16.58 -6.66 -2.20
C CYS A 81 -16.64 -7.71 -1.09
N SER A 82 -17.29 -8.84 -1.32
CA SER A 82 -17.21 -10.01 -0.43
C SER A 82 -16.23 -11.04 -0.95
N ASN A 83 -15.63 -11.79 -0.03
CA ASN A 83 -14.97 -13.03 -0.40
C ASN A 83 -16.01 -14.06 -0.87
N ILE A 84 -15.54 -15.20 -1.40
CA ILE A 84 -16.39 -16.24 -1.98
C ILE A 84 -17.38 -16.82 -0.96
N ASP A 85 -16.98 -16.92 0.31
CA ASP A 85 -17.81 -17.48 1.37
C ASP A 85 -18.71 -16.43 2.05
N GLY A 86 -18.58 -15.15 1.66
CA GLY A 86 -19.32 -14.04 2.25
C GLY A 86 -18.99 -13.77 3.73
N SER A 87 -17.87 -14.29 4.23
CA SER A 87 -17.45 -14.20 5.62
C SER A 87 -16.77 -12.87 5.97
N GLU A 88 -16.22 -12.18 4.97
CA GLU A 88 -15.49 -10.91 5.13
C GLU A 88 -15.74 -9.99 3.93
N TYR A 89 -15.51 -8.70 4.16
CA TYR A 89 -15.65 -7.65 3.16
C TYR A 89 -14.35 -6.88 2.99
N LEU A 90 -14.06 -6.56 1.74
CA LEU A 90 -13.10 -5.55 1.32
C LEU A 90 -13.89 -4.30 0.91
N ILE A 91 -13.65 -3.22 1.63
CA ILE A 91 -14.26 -1.90 1.42
C ILE A 91 -13.21 -1.02 0.76
N LEU A 92 -13.55 -0.50 -0.41
CA LEU A 92 -12.71 0.35 -1.23
C LEU A 92 -13.30 1.76 -1.18
N CYS A 93 -12.70 2.66 -0.41
CA CYS A 93 -13.17 4.04 -0.28
C CYS A 93 -12.65 4.89 -1.45
N ILE A 94 -13.53 5.69 -2.05
CA ILE A 94 -13.24 6.44 -3.27
C ILE A 94 -12.24 7.55 -2.97
N ASN A 95 -11.24 7.71 -3.84
CA ASN A 95 -10.37 8.87 -3.85
C ASN A 95 -11.15 10.10 -4.38
N TYR A 96 -11.45 11.06 -3.50
CA TYR A 96 -12.22 12.25 -3.88
C TYR A 96 -11.42 13.14 -4.84
N GLY A 97 -11.96 13.32 -6.06
CA GLY A 97 -11.26 14.04 -7.14
C GLY A 97 -10.35 13.15 -8.00
N GLY A 98 -10.27 11.85 -7.69
CA GLY A 98 -9.54 10.86 -8.46
C GLY A 98 -10.26 10.39 -9.74
N TYR A 99 -9.58 9.52 -10.49
CA TYR A 99 -10.13 8.84 -11.65
C TYR A 99 -11.22 7.82 -11.26
N ILE A 100 -12.05 7.42 -12.23
CA ILE A 100 -13.01 6.32 -12.05
C ILE A 100 -12.26 5.06 -11.60
N ASN A 101 -12.77 4.40 -10.56
CA ASN A 101 -12.16 3.23 -9.93
C ASN A 101 -10.78 3.50 -9.28
N GLN A 102 -10.48 4.75 -8.93
CA GLN A 102 -9.34 5.11 -8.09
C GLN A 102 -9.78 5.17 -6.62
N TYR A 103 -9.07 4.44 -5.77
CA TYR A 103 -9.40 4.29 -4.36
C TYR A 103 -8.11 4.44 -3.55
N ASP A 104 -8.13 5.29 -2.54
CA ASP A 104 -6.99 5.68 -1.72
C ASP A 104 -7.00 4.99 -0.36
N ARG A 105 -8.08 4.29 -0.01
CA ARG A 105 -8.23 3.58 1.26
C ARG A 105 -8.92 2.24 1.09
N PHE A 106 -8.28 1.20 1.62
CA PHE A 106 -8.80 -0.15 1.69
C PHE A 106 -9.03 -0.53 3.15
N VAL A 107 -10.22 -1.04 3.46
CA VAL A 107 -10.56 -1.57 4.78
C VAL A 107 -11.05 -3.00 4.63
N VAL A 108 -10.52 -3.92 5.43
CA VAL A 108 -10.98 -5.30 5.45
C VAL A 108 -11.51 -5.65 6.83
N VAL A 109 -12.72 -6.20 6.85
CA VAL A 109 -13.48 -6.51 8.06
C VAL A 109 -14.29 -7.80 7.91
N PRO A 110 -14.64 -8.47 9.02
CA PRO A 110 -15.66 -9.51 9.02
C PRO A 110 -16.99 -9.02 8.45
N SER A 111 -17.76 -9.93 7.87
CA SER A 111 -19.05 -9.61 7.25
C SER A 111 -20.09 -9.04 8.22
N HIS A 112 -20.02 -9.40 9.50
CA HIS A 112 -20.92 -8.88 10.53
C HIS A 112 -20.60 -7.44 10.93
N SER A 113 -19.49 -6.86 10.47
CA SER A 113 -19.07 -5.50 10.82
C SER A 113 -19.80 -4.41 10.02
N ILE A 114 -20.50 -4.75 8.94
CA ILE A 114 -21.32 -3.80 8.19
C ILE A 114 -22.73 -4.35 7.98
N THR A 115 -23.71 -3.46 7.90
CA THR A 115 -25.06 -3.84 7.52
C THR A 115 -25.08 -4.17 6.02
N GLN A 116 -25.53 -5.36 5.65
CA GLN A 116 -25.53 -5.80 4.25
C GLN A 116 -26.31 -4.85 3.34
N SER A 117 -25.63 -4.36 2.31
CA SER A 117 -26.23 -3.63 1.19
C SER A 117 -26.54 -4.58 0.03
N ARG A 118 -27.58 -4.28 -0.75
CA ARG A 118 -27.99 -5.07 -1.92
C ARG A 118 -26.97 -5.05 -3.08
N ARG A 119 -25.94 -4.21 -3.02
CA ARG A 119 -24.97 -4.00 -4.10
C ARG A 119 -23.54 -4.42 -3.73
N ILE A 120 -23.39 -5.44 -2.89
CA ILE A 120 -22.08 -6.03 -2.59
C ILE A 120 -21.65 -6.94 -3.76
N GLN A 121 -20.43 -6.75 -4.26
CA GLN A 121 -19.86 -7.59 -5.32
C GLN A 121 -19.16 -8.82 -4.72
N GLN A 122 -19.62 -10.01 -5.04
CA GLN A 122 -18.93 -11.24 -4.63
C GLN A 122 -17.71 -11.49 -5.52
N THR A 123 -16.57 -11.79 -4.91
CA THR A 123 -15.31 -12.13 -5.58
C THR A 123 -15.04 -13.63 -5.54
N SER A 124 -14.06 -14.09 -6.31
CA SER A 124 -13.59 -15.49 -6.28
C SER A 124 -12.55 -15.75 -5.18
N PHE A 125 -12.17 -14.73 -4.41
CA PHE A 125 -11.15 -14.85 -3.39
C PHE A 125 -11.67 -15.63 -2.19
N LYS A 126 -10.88 -16.59 -1.68
CA LYS A 126 -11.18 -17.25 -0.41
C LYS A 126 -11.01 -16.31 0.76
N LYS A 127 -9.93 -15.53 0.72
CA LYS A 127 -9.59 -14.53 1.73
C LYS A 127 -9.08 -13.26 1.06
N PHE A 128 -9.29 -12.12 1.70
CA PHE A 128 -8.62 -10.86 1.46
C PHE A 128 -7.36 -10.83 2.31
N CYS A 129 -6.23 -11.01 1.63
CA CYS A 129 -4.90 -11.03 2.19
C CYS A 129 -4.20 -9.72 1.83
N SER A 130 -3.63 -9.06 2.83
CA SER A 130 -2.76 -7.91 2.62
C SER A 130 -1.45 -8.33 1.92
N GLY A 131 -0.66 -7.37 1.44
CA GLY A 131 0.66 -7.62 0.86
C GLY A 131 1.65 -8.24 1.85
N LEU A 132 1.45 -8.01 3.15
CA LEU A 132 2.19 -8.67 4.24
C LEU A 132 1.67 -10.08 4.58
N GLY A 133 0.58 -10.52 3.95
CA GLY A 133 -0.05 -11.82 4.18
C GLY A 133 -1.05 -11.82 5.34
N ALA A 134 -1.46 -10.66 5.84
CA ALA A 134 -2.46 -10.55 6.89
C ALA A 134 -3.87 -10.80 6.34
N TYR A 135 -4.70 -11.57 7.04
CA TYR A 135 -6.09 -11.86 6.65
C TYR A 135 -6.96 -11.98 7.89
N ILE A 136 -8.28 -11.74 7.76
CA ILE A 136 -9.18 -11.79 8.91
C ILE A 136 -9.14 -13.17 9.60
N GLY A 137 -8.92 -13.15 10.91
CA GLY A 137 -8.82 -14.33 11.75
C GLY A 137 -7.43 -14.98 11.81
N CYS A 138 -6.40 -14.48 11.11
CA CYS A 138 -5.03 -14.97 11.30
C CYS A 138 -4.57 -14.74 12.74
N ASP A 139 -3.74 -15.65 13.27
CA ASP A 139 -3.10 -15.43 14.57
C ASP A 139 -2.03 -14.34 14.44
N MET A 140 -1.93 -13.45 15.42
CA MET A 140 -0.91 -12.40 15.46
C MET A 140 0.50 -12.96 15.24
N LYS A 141 0.81 -14.13 15.80
CA LYS A 141 2.13 -14.77 15.66
C LYS A 141 2.46 -15.17 14.22
N GLU A 142 1.46 -15.38 13.36
CA GLU A 142 1.69 -15.72 11.94
C GLU A 142 2.33 -14.55 11.17
N ILE A 143 2.04 -13.30 11.58
CA ILE A 143 2.42 -12.08 10.85
C ILE A 143 3.20 -11.05 11.68
N GLU A 144 3.43 -11.32 12.96
CA GLU A 144 4.14 -10.41 13.88
C GLU A 144 5.55 -10.08 13.37
N LYS A 145 6.22 -11.01 12.69
CA LYS A 145 7.56 -10.80 12.14
C LYS A 145 7.58 -9.68 11.08
N GLN A 146 6.54 -9.61 10.27
CA GLN A 146 6.35 -8.60 9.22
C GLN A 146 6.02 -7.23 9.83
N MET A 147 5.40 -7.22 11.01
CA MET A 147 4.94 -6.02 11.71
C MET A 147 5.92 -5.50 12.78
N MET A 148 7.07 -6.14 12.98
CA MET A 148 8.02 -5.79 14.06
C MET A 148 8.50 -4.34 14.02
N MET A 149 8.52 -3.71 12.84
CA MET A 149 8.95 -2.33 12.64
C MET A 149 7.80 -1.32 12.78
N MET A 150 6.57 -1.78 12.97
CA MET A 150 5.38 -0.95 13.14
C MET A 150 5.24 -0.53 14.60
N LYS A 151 4.60 0.62 14.82
CA LYS A 151 4.21 1.06 16.17
C LYS A 151 3.16 0.09 16.72
N LYS A 152 3.42 -0.49 17.88
CA LYS A 152 2.50 -1.36 18.61
C LYS A 152 1.86 -0.60 19.76
N VAL A 153 0.53 -0.58 19.82
CA VAL A 153 -0.24 -0.03 20.94
C VAL A 153 -1.19 -1.10 21.46
N GLN A 154 -1.41 -1.13 22.77
CA GLN A 154 -2.30 -2.08 23.40
C GLN A 154 -3.39 -1.32 24.18
N TYR A 155 -4.63 -1.71 23.97
CA TYR A 155 -5.81 -1.16 24.63
C TYR A 155 -6.55 -2.26 25.40
N LYS A 156 -7.16 -1.87 26.52
CA LYS A 156 -8.09 -2.73 27.26
C LYS A 156 -9.51 -2.33 26.87
N THR A 157 -10.23 -3.22 26.21
CA THR A 157 -11.61 -2.99 25.74
C THR A 157 -12.59 -3.84 26.55
N ALA A 158 -13.89 -3.64 26.32
CA ALA A 158 -14.93 -4.50 26.90
C ALA A 158 -14.85 -5.96 26.40
N GLU A 159 -14.30 -6.16 25.20
CA GLU A 159 -14.24 -7.43 24.48
C GLU A 159 -12.92 -8.19 24.73
N GLY A 160 -11.97 -7.56 25.41
CA GLY A 160 -10.70 -8.16 25.79
C GLY A 160 -9.52 -7.21 25.66
N VAL A 161 -8.41 -7.73 25.17
CA VAL A 161 -7.22 -6.94 24.84
C VAL A 161 -7.19 -6.72 23.34
N GLU A 162 -7.16 -5.46 22.94
CA GLU A 162 -6.91 -5.06 21.57
C GLU A 162 -5.45 -4.65 21.42
N ILE A 163 -4.80 -5.16 20.37
CA ILE A 163 -3.44 -4.78 19.98
C ILE A 163 -3.53 -4.19 18.58
N VAL A 164 -3.03 -2.97 18.42
CA VAL A 164 -2.97 -2.27 17.14
C VAL A 164 -1.52 -2.13 16.72
N TYR A 165 -1.21 -2.66 15.53
CA TYR A 165 0.03 -2.36 14.84
C TYR A 165 -0.26 -1.30 13.79
N SER A 166 0.51 -0.22 13.78
CA SER A 166 0.31 0.89 12.84
C SER A 166 1.63 1.39 12.27
N GLN A 167 1.62 1.80 11.01
CA GLN A 167 2.73 2.49 10.37
C GLN A 167 2.22 3.78 9.74
N SER A 168 2.97 4.86 9.91
CA SER A 168 2.82 6.10 9.13
C SER A 168 4.17 6.46 8.55
N LEU A 169 4.18 6.96 7.32
CA LEU A 169 5.39 7.54 6.73
C LEU A 169 5.42 9.05 7.01
N PRO A 170 6.51 9.62 7.54
CA PRO A 170 6.58 11.06 7.85
C PRO A 170 6.47 11.95 6.61
N ASP A 171 7.04 11.50 5.49
CA ASP A 171 7.18 12.29 4.26
C ASP A 171 6.25 11.81 3.13
N TRP A 172 5.43 10.79 3.38
CA TRP A 172 4.45 10.28 2.42
C TRP A 172 3.10 10.23 3.14
N PRO A 173 2.01 10.78 2.56
CA PRO A 173 0.64 10.64 3.06
C PRO A 173 0.14 9.19 3.09
N TYR A 174 0.83 8.27 3.77
CA TYR A 174 0.49 6.85 3.87
C TYR A 174 0.38 6.44 5.34
N HIS A 175 -0.64 5.63 5.62
CA HIS A 175 -0.78 4.95 6.87
C HIS A 175 -1.40 3.56 6.71
N CYS A 176 -1.14 2.69 7.68
CA CYS A 176 -1.84 1.42 7.80
C CYS A 176 -2.01 1.01 9.26
N GLU A 177 -3.07 0.25 9.53
CA GLU A 177 -3.38 -0.31 10.85
C GLU A 177 -3.85 -1.75 10.76
N TYR A 178 -3.50 -2.55 11.77
CA TYR A 178 -3.94 -3.92 11.95
C TYR A 178 -4.41 -4.10 13.39
N HIS A 179 -5.69 -4.46 13.55
CA HIS A 179 -6.37 -4.58 14.83
C HIS A 179 -6.54 -6.04 15.21
N PHE A 180 -5.88 -6.45 16.27
CA PHE A 180 -5.98 -7.79 16.84
C PHE A 180 -6.79 -7.75 18.12
N VAL A 181 -7.87 -8.54 18.19
CA VAL A 181 -8.62 -8.78 19.43
C VAL A 181 -8.40 -10.23 19.82
N ASN A 182 -7.97 -10.46 21.06
CA ASN A 182 -7.66 -11.80 21.56
C ASN A 182 -6.70 -12.59 20.64
N ASN A 183 -5.65 -11.90 20.14
CA ASN A 183 -4.62 -12.40 19.20
C ASN A 183 -5.11 -12.79 17.80
N ARG A 184 -6.35 -12.48 17.43
CA ARG A 184 -6.90 -12.73 16.09
C ARG A 184 -7.09 -11.42 15.35
N LEU A 185 -6.66 -11.34 14.09
CA LEU A 185 -6.88 -10.15 13.27
C LEU A 185 -8.37 -9.96 13.02
N THR A 186 -8.90 -8.80 13.38
CA THR A 186 -10.32 -8.46 13.26
C THR A 186 -10.60 -7.34 12.28
N ARG A 187 -9.60 -6.52 11.99
CA ARG A 187 -9.68 -5.46 10.98
C ARG A 187 -8.27 -5.10 10.54
N TYR A 188 -8.12 -4.74 9.28
CA TYR A 188 -6.95 -3.99 8.85
C TYR A 188 -7.32 -2.96 7.81
N GLU A 189 -6.48 -1.93 7.72
CA GLU A 189 -6.70 -0.77 6.88
C GLU A 189 -5.39 -0.28 6.29
N LEU A 190 -5.44 0.10 5.02
CA LEU A 190 -4.36 0.73 4.27
C LEU A 190 -4.93 2.02 3.68
N ASP A 191 -4.33 3.17 3.98
CA ASP A 191 -4.85 4.46 3.53
C ASP A 191 -3.73 5.40 3.06
N TYR A 192 -4.02 6.16 2.00
CA TYR A 192 -3.33 7.41 1.75
C TYR A 192 -4.10 8.53 2.47
N ARG A 193 -3.53 9.09 3.54
CA ARG A 193 -4.17 10.15 4.32
C ARG A 193 -3.83 11.50 3.71
N ASP A 194 -4.84 12.30 3.38
CA ASP A 194 -4.60 13.70 3.06
C ASP A 194 -3.83 14.37 4.22
N PRO A 195 -2.71 15.06 3.95
CA PRO A 195 -1.85 15.67 4.97
C PRO A 195 -2.51 16.85 5.71
#